data_AF-W4Q5B6-F1
#
_entry.id   AF-W4Q5B6-F1
#
_cell.length_a   1.000
_cell.length_b   1.000
_cell.length_c   1.000
_cell.angle_alpha   90.00
_cell.angle_beta   90.00
_cell.angle_gamma   90.00
#
_symmetry.space_group_name_H-M   'P 1'
#
loop_
_entity.id
_entity.type
_entity.pdbx_description
1 polymer ?
#
loop_
_entity_poly.entity_id
_entity_poly.type
_entity_poly.pdbx_seq_one_letter_code
_entity_poly.pdbx_strand_id
1 'polypeptide(L)'
;MAKVTANDLLERFNLELIAGEEGIYRAITTSDLSRPGIEMAGYFTYYPAKRLQLLGRTELSFFEHLKQHEREERMLKLCTYDTPGIIISRG
;
A
#
# COMPACT_ATOMS: atom_id res chain seq x y z
N MET A 1 4.04 -22.95 -9.78
CA MET A 1 4.38 -22.10 -8.62
C MET A 1 3.07 -21.51 -8.11
N ALA A 2 2.72 -21.74 -6.84
CA ALA A 2 1.55 -21.13 -6.23
C ALA A 2 1.74 -19.60 -6.22
N LYS A 3 0.88 -18.87 -6.94
CA LYS A 3 0.88 -17.41 -6.94
C LYS A 3 0.01 -16.97 -5.76
N VAL A 4 0.63 -16.42 -4.72
CA VAL A 4 -0.11 -15.76 -3.64
C VAL A 4 -0.74 -14.50 -4.22
N THR A 5 -2.02 -14.30 -3.97
CA THR A 5 -2.76 -13.10 -4.41
C THR A 5 -3.13 -12.24 -3.20
N ALA A 6 -3.60 -11.01 -3.44
CA ALA A 6 -4.13 -10.19 -2.35
C ALA A 6 -5.36 -10.85 -1.70
N ASN A 7 -6.18 -11.59 -2.46
CA ASN A 7 -7.30 -12.36 -1.91
C ASN A 7 -6.85 -13.42 -0.88
N ASP A 8 -5.77 -14.14 -1.18
CA ASP A 8 -5.16 -15.11 -0.25
C ASP A 8 -4.78 -14.46 1.09
N LEU A 9 -4.27 -13.22 1.05
CA LEU A 9 -3.96 -12.45 2.26
C LEU A 9 -5.23 -12.03 3.01
N LEU A 10 -6.27 -11.59 2.31
CA LEU A 10 -7.55 -11.21 2.92
C LEU A 10 -8.14 -12.37 3.71
N GLU A 11 -8.21 -13.55 3.09
CA GLU A 11 -8.77 -14.76 3.71
C GLU A 11 -7.89 -15.26 4.87
N ARG A 12 -6.56 -15.26 4.71
CA ARG A 12 -5.64 -15.81 5.72
C ARG A 12 -5.49 -14.93 6.94
N PHE A 13 -5.52 -13.62 6.78
CA PHE A 13 -5.32 -12.64 7.86
C PHE A 13 -6.61 -11.97 8.32
N ASN A 14 -7.76 -12.38 7.75
CA ASN A 14 -9.08 -11.83 8.04
C ASN A 14 -9.10 -10.29 7.91
N LEU A 15 -8.50 -9.80 6.84
CA LEU A 15 -8.40 -8.36 6.55
C LEU A 15 -9.71 -7.87 5.92
N GLU A 16 -10.05 -6.61 6.20
CA GLU A 16 -11.18 -5.94 5.57
C GLU A 16 -10.78 -5.30 4.24
N LEU A 17 -11.51 -5.61 3.17
CA LEU A 17 -11.34 -4.95 1.88
C LEU A 17 -12.09 -3.61 1.89
N ILE A 18 -11.35 -2.50 1.99
CA ILE A 18 -11.93 -1.16 1.97
C ILE A 18 -12.21 -0.69 0.54
N ALA A 19 -11.32 -0.99 -0.40
CA ALA A 19 -11.43 -0.56 -1.80
C ALA A 19 -10.58 -1.44 -2.73
N GLY A 20 -10.86 -1.37 -4.04
CA GLY A 20 -10.04 -1.99 -5.08
C GLY A 20 -10.31 -3.48 -5.31
N GLU A 21 -11.58 -3.89 -5.28
CA GLU A 21 -11.98 -5.31 -5.48
C GLU A 21 -11.43 -5.90 -6.79
N GLU A 22 -11.37 -5.09 -7.85
CA GLU A 22 -10.86 -5.51 -9.15
C GLU A 22 -9.37 -5.95 -9.11
N GLY A 23 -8.62 -5.45 -8.11
CA GLY A 23 -7.20 -5.71 -7.93
C GLY A 23 -6.87 -6.93 -7.05
N ILE A 24 -7.85 -7.57 -6.39
CA ILE A 24 -7.56 -8.59 -5.36
C ILE A 24 -6.90 -9.86 -5.91
N TYR A 25 -7.10 -10.15 -7.20
CA TYR A 25 -6.49 -11.29 -7.89
C TYR A 25 -5.09 -11.01 -8.42
N ARG A 26 -4.55 -9.79 -8.18
CA ARG A 26 -3.19 -9.43 -8.58
C ARG A 26 -2.18 -10.33 -7.84
N ALA A 27 -1.24 -10.89 -8.59
CA ALA A 27 -0.23 -11.77 -8.04
C ALA A 27 0.82 -10.97 -7.26
N ILE A 28 1.09 -11.41 -6.04
CA ILE A 28 2.15 -10.85 -5.19
C ILE A 28 3.43 -11.59 -5.54
N THR A 29 4.37 -10.88 -6.18
CA THR A 29 5.62 -11.46 -6.68
C THR A 29 6.75 -11.42 -5.65
N THR A 30 6.59 -10.62 -4.60
CA THR A 30 7.63 -10.40 -3.57
C THR A 30 7.03 -10.58 -2.19
N SER A 31 7.73 -11.26 -1.29
CA SER A 31 7.34 -11.38 0.12
C SER A 31 7.69 -10.15 0.96
N ASP A 32 8.44 -9.19 0.41
CA ASP A 32 8.85 -7.99 1.13
C ASP A 32 7.70 -6.99 1.26
N LEU A 33 7.58 -6.42 2.46
CA LEU A 33 6.69 -5.30 2.75
C LEU A 33 7.45 -3.98 2.56
N SER A 34 6.77 -2.99 2.01
CA SER A 34 7.26 -1.61 1.91
C SER A 34 6.53 -0.73 2.92
N ARG A 35 7.28 0.08 3.65
CA ARG A 35 6.74 1.10 4.55
C ARG A 35 7.09 2.48 3.98
N PRO A 36 6.15 3.16 3.31
CA PRO A 36 6.44 4.34 2.51
C PRO A 36 6.60 5.60 3.39
N GLY A 37 7.58 5.62 4.30
CA GLY A 37 7.82 6.76 5.17
C GLY A 37 8.45 7.95 4.45
N ILE A 38 9.50 7.69 3.67
CA ILE A 38 10.23 8.71 2.90
C ILE A 38 9.40 9.16 1.68
N GLU A 39 8.65 8.24 1.10
CA GLU A 39 7.73 8.48 0.00
C GLU A 39 6.57 9.38 0.46
N MET A 40 6.09 9.21 1.70
CA MET A 40 5.11 10.12 2.27
C MET A 40 5.67 11.55 2.40
N ALA A 41 6.97 11.69 2.70
CA ALA A 41 7.67 12.97 2.70
C ALA A 41 7.93 13.55 1.28
N GLY A 42 7.64 12.79 0.22
CA GLY A 42 7.68 13.25 -1.17
C GLY A 42 8.81 12.73 -2.02
N TYR A 43 9.60 11.78 -1.52
CA TYR A 43 10.73 11.24 -2.25
C TYR A 43 10.40 9.85 -2.80
N PHE A 44 10.04 9.77 -4.09
CA PHE A 44 9.59 8.54 -4.76
C PHE A 44 10.65 7.89 -5.67
N THR A 45 11.87 8.43 -5.71
CA THR A 45 12.91 8.02 -6.67
C THR A 45 13.27 6.52 -6.59
N TYR A 46 13.18 5.92 -5.41
CA TYR A 46 13.46 4.50 -5.18
C TYR A 46 12.22 3.72 -4.69
N TYR A 47 11.02 4.22 -4.99
CA TYR A 47 9.77 3.62 -4.52
C TYR A 47 9.63 2.17 -5.03
N PRO A 48 9.59 1.16 -4.14
CA PRO A 48 9.48 -0.23 -4.55
C PRO A 48 8.02 -0.59 -4.83
N ALA A 49 7.49 -0.12 -5.96
CA ALA A 49 6.09 -0.27 -6.33
C ALA A 49 5.59 -1.72 -6.32
N LYS A 50 6.44 -2.70 -6.67
CA LYS A 50 6.07 -4.12 -6.71
C LYS A 50 5.82 -4.77 -5.34
N ARG A 51 6.13 -4.08 -4.25
CA ARG A 51 5.99 -4.58 -2.87
C ARG A 51 4.64 -4.19 -2.29
N LEU A 52 4.14 -5.00 -1.37
CA LEU A 52 2.94 -4.69 -0.62
C LEU A 52 3.21 -3.49 0.31
N GLN A 53 2.39 -2.46 0.24
CA GLN A 53 2.59 -1.25 1.03
C GLN A 53 1.90 -1.39 2.37
N LEU A 54 2.57 -1.02 3.45
CA LEU A 54 2.03 -1.05 4.80
C LEU A 54 2.05 0.37 5.39
N LEU A 55 0.87 0.92 5.62
CA LEU A 55 0.68 2.18 6.34
C LEU A 55 0.48 1.87 7.83
N GLY A 56 1.48 2.26 8.61
CA GLY A 56 1.49 2.18 10.06
C GLY A 56 1.15 3.51 10.72
N ARG A 57 1.32 3.56 12.04
CA ARG A 57 1.05 4.75 12.85
C ARG A 57 1.91 5.94 12.42
N THR A 58 3.17 5.72 12.07
CA THR A 58 4.09 6.80 11.69
C THR A 58 3.69 7.40 10.35
N GLU A 59 3.37 6.56 9.38
CA GLU A 59 2.98 6.97 8.03
C GLU A 59 1.62 7.69 8.06
N LEU A 60 0.65 7.17 8.82
CA LEU A 60 -0.66 7.81 9.02
C LEU A 60 -0.55 9.14 9.78
N SER A 61 0.23 9.19 10.86
CA SER A 61 0.47 10.44 11.61
C SER A 61 1.06 11.51 10.69
N PHE A 62 2.08 11.17 9.90
CA PHE A 62 2.66 12.12 8.94
C PHE A 62 1.63 12.55 7.89
N PHE A 63 0.83 11.61 7.37
CA PHE A 63 -0.24 11.90 6.42
C PHE A 63 -1.27 12.90 6.98
N GLU A 64 -1.62 12.80 8.26
CA GLU A 64 -2.50 13.76 8.93
C GLU A 64 -1.89 15.17 9.08
N HIS A 65 -0.57 15.32 9.03
CA HIS A 65 0.06 16.65 9.08
C HIS A 65 0.15 17.32 7.70
N LEU A 66 -0.02 16.56 6.61
CA LEU A 66 0.01 17.09 5.25
C LEU A 66 -1.24 17.91 4.92
N LYS A 67 -1.10 18.89 4.01
CA LYS A 67 -2.23 19.62 3.45
C LYS A 67 -3.05 18.71 2.53
N GLN A 68 -4.34 19.02 2.36
CA GLN A 68 -5.28 18.20 1.56
C GLN A 68 -4.74 17.87 0.16
N HIS A 69 -4.21 18.85 -0.56
CA HIS A 69 -3.66 18.64 -1.91
C HIS A 69 -2.43 17.71 -1.91
N GLU A 70 -1.56 17.82 -0.90
CA GLU A 70 -0.39 16.96 -0.77
C GLU A 70 -0.82 15.53 -0.45
N ARG A 71 -1.81 15.34 0.43
CA ARG A 71 -2.37 14.02 0.76
C ARG A 71 -2.87 13.30 -0.50
N GLU A 72 -3.64 13.99 -1.33
CA GLU A 72 -4.14 13.45 -2.59
C GLU A 72 -2.98 13.09 -3.54
N GLU A 73 -2.02 14.00 -3.71
CA GLU A 73 -0.84 13.75 -4.55
C GLU A 73 -0.03 12.54 -4.07
N ARG A 74 0.20 12.39 -2.77
CA ARG A 74 0.95 11.27 -2.19
C ARG A 74 0.22 9.96 -2.38
N MET A 75 -1.08 9.89 -2.11
CA MET A 75 -1.86 8.66 -2.27
C MET A 75 -1.96 8.24 -3.73
N LEU A 76 -2.16 9.18 -4.65
CA LEU A 76 -2.18 8.90 -6.09
C LEU A 76 -0.84 8.31 -6.56
N LYS A 77 0.29 8.81 -6.03
CA LYS A 77 1.62 8.26 -6.36
C LYS A 77 1.88 6.86 -5.77
N LEU A 78 1.23 6.50 -4.66
CA LEU A 78 1.31 5.14 -4.09
C LEU A 78 0.43 4.14 -4.87
N CYS A 79 -0.70 4.60 -5.41
CA CYS A 79 -1.65 3.82 -6.20
C CYS A 79 -1.17 3.62 -7.65
N THR A 80 -0.05 2.91 -7.82
CA THR A 80 0.48 2.59 -9.15
C THR A 80 -0.07 1.27 -9.69
N TYR A 81 0.05 1.06 -11.00
CA TYR A 81 -0.34 -0.20 -11.65
C TYR A 81 0.47 -1.40 -11.12
N ASP A 82 1.71 -1.17 -10.69
CA ASP A 82 2.58 -2.23 -10.15
C ASP A 82 2.31 -2.55 -8.68
N THR A 83 1.64 -1.66 -7.94
CA THR A 83 1.37 -1.83 -6.52
C THR A 83 0.38 -2.98 -6.28
N PRO A 84 0.77 -4.08 -5.61
CA PRO A 84 -0.11 -5.23 -5.41
C PRO A 84 -1.25 -4.96 -4.43
N GLY A 85 -1.04 -4.05 -3.48
CA GLY A 85 -2.03 -3.67 -2.48
C GLY A 85 -1.43 -2.76 -1.41
N ILE A 86 -2.32 -2.10 -0.66
CA ILE A 86 -1.98 -1.23 0.46
C ILE A 86 -2.74 -1.74 1.69
N ILE A 87 -2.00 -2.07 2.75
CA ILE A 87 -2.56 -2.49 4.03
C ILE A 87 -2.48 -1.31 5.00
N ILE A 88 -3.59 -1.02 5.66
CA ILE A 88 -3.68 -0.04 6.74
C ILE A 88 -3.73 -0.83 8.05
N SER A 89 -2.68 -0.73 8.86
CA SER A 89 -2.54 -1.56 10.07
C SER A 89 -3.25 -0.99 11.31
N ARG A 90 -3.77 0.24 11.22
CA ARG A 90 -4.39 1.00 12.33
C ARG A 90 -5.60 1.77 11.82
N GLY A 91 -6.62 1.05 11.37
CA GLY A 91 -7.98 1.55 11.15
C GLY A 91 -8.82 1.40 12.41
#